data_AF-A0A1M5TC91-F1
#
_entry.id   AF-A0A1M5TC91-F1
#
_cell.length_a   1.000
_cell.length_b   1.000
_cell.length_c   1.000
_cell.angle_alpha   90.00
_cell.angle_beta   90.00
_cell.angle_gamma   90.00
#
_symmetry.space_group_name_H-M   'P 1'
#
loop_
_entity.id
_entity.type
_entity.pdbx_description
1 polymer ?
#
loop_
_entity_poly.entity_id
_entity_poly.type
_entity_poly.pdbx_seq_one_letter_code
_entity_poly.pdbx_strand_id
1 'polypeptide(L)'
;KYNFIVFHIVMLLIGYMYFQIYKNTEEGQKYAKKSLPVAIKKYVCKKEKKVIIYRGRYFAIFNFLEFIKLYSSCSEEIQSLLDPILALV
;
A
#
# COMPACT_ATOMS: atom_id res chain seq x y z
N LYS A 1 -4.90 -15.70 33.39
CA LYS A 1 -5.52 -16.73 32.51
C LYS A 1 -6.63 -16.15 31.64
N TYR A 2 -7.61 -15.43 32.20
CA TYR A 2 -8.69 -14.79 31.43
C TYR A 2 -8.25 -13.66 30.49
N ASN A 3 -7.22 -12.88 30.86
CA ASN A 3 -6.71 -11.80 30.00
C ASN A 3 -6.27 -12.29 28.61
N PHE A 4 -5.70 -13.49 28.52
CA PHE A 4 -5.30 -14.08 27.23
C PHE A 4 -6.51 -14.46 26.38
N ILE A 5 -7.56 -15.00 27.01
CA ILE A 5 -8.81 -15.37 26.34
C ILE A 5 -9.52 -14.11 25.83
N VAL A 6 -9.62 -13.08 26.67
CA VAL A 6 -10.22 -11.79 26.30
C VAL A 6 -9.43 -11.13 25.16
N PHE A 7 -8.09 -11.10 25.26
CA PHE A 7 -7.24 -10.58 24.19
C PHE A 7 -7.47 -11.32 22.86
N HIS A 8 -7.53 -12.65 22.90
CA HIS A 8 -7.77 -13.45 21.70
C HIS A 8 -9.14 -13.13 21.08
N ILE A 9 -10.19 -13.04 21.89
CA ILE A 9 -11.54 -12.69 21.43
C ILE A 9 -11.55 -11.29 20.80
N VAL A 10 -10.93 -10.31 21.45
CA VAL A 10 -10.86 -8.93 20.94
C VAL A 10 -10.11 -8.87 19.62
N MET A 11 -8.96 -9.54 19.50
CA MET A 11 -8.19 -9.58 18.25
C MET A 11 -8.99 -10.23 17.12
N LEU A 12 -9.74 -11.30 17.41
CA LEU A 12 -10.57 -12.00 16.43
C LEU A 12 -11.74 -11.13 15.96
N LEU A 13 -12.41 -10.43 16.88
CA LEU A 13 -13.46 -9.47 16.56
C LEU A 13 -12.93 -8.31 15.71
N ILE A 14 -11.79 -7.73 16.08
CA ILE A 14 -11.15 -6.65 15.31
C ILE A 14 -10.80 -7.13 13.90
N GLY A 15 -10.18 -8.31 13.78
CA GLY A 15 -9.86 -8.91 12.48
C GLY A 15 -11.12 -9.12 11.62
N TYR A 16 -12.21 -9.59 12.23
CA TYR A 16 -13.48 -9.75 11.54
C TYR A 16 -14.07 -8.41 11.07
N MET A 17 -14.03 -7.36 11.90
CA MET A 17 -14.49 -6.03 11.51
C MET A 17 -13.69 -5.48 10.32
N TYR A 18 -12.36 -5.60 10.34
CA TYR A 18 -11.53 -5.20 9.21
C TYR A 18 -11.88 -5.99 7.94
N PHE A 19 -12.12 -7.29 8.06
CA PHE A 19 -12.54 -8.11 6.93
C PHE A 19 -13.89 -7.65 6.35
N GLN A 20 -14.86 -7.29 7.19
CA GLN A 20 -16.16 -6.78 6.75
C GLN A 20 -16.02 -5.47 5.97
N ILE A 21 -15.20 -4.55 6.48
CA ILE A 21 -14.91 -3.29 5.80
C ILE A 21 -14.24 -3.57 4.44
N TYR A 22 -13.19 -4.39 4.44
CA TYR A 22 -12.45 -4.72 3.22
C TYR A 22 -13.33 -5.37 2.15
N LYS A 23 -14.15 -6.36 2.51
CA LYS A 23 -15.09 -7.04 1.60
C LYS A 23 -15.98 -6.07 0.81
N ASN A 24 -16.38 -4.96 1.44
CA ASN A 24 -17.29 -3.99 0.84
C ASN A 24 -16.57 -2.96 -0.06
N THR A 25 -15.24 -2.94 -0.08
CA THR A 25 -14.46 -2.11 -1.01
C THR A 25 -14.45 -2.70 -2.41
N GLU A 26 -14.21 -1.88 -3.43
CA GLU A 26 -14.02 -2.34 -4.81
C GLU A 26 -12.89 -3.38 -4.92
N GLU A 27 -11.81 -3.21 -4.16
CA GLU A 27 -10.69 -4.16 -4.13
C GLU A 27 -11.12 -5.51 -3.52
N GLY A 28 -11.85 -5.49 -2.41
CA GLY A 28 -12.33 -6.71 -1.75
C GLY A 28 -13.35 -7.49 -2.57
N GLN A 29 -14.22 -6.80 -3.33
CA GLN A 29 -15.18 -7.46 -4.22
C GLN A 29 -14.51 -8.32 -5.29
N LYS A 30 -13.28 -7.99 -5.71
CA LYS A 30 -12.48 -8.81 -6.64
C LYS A 30 -12.23 -10.22 -6.11
N TYR A 31 -12.30 -10.42 -4.80
CA TYR A 31 -12.08 -11.70 -4.12
C TYR A 31 -13.37 -12.38 -3.65
N ALA A 32 -14.55 -11.81 -3.94
CA ALA A 32 -15.83 -12.40 -3.58
C ALA A 32 -15.99 -13.81 -4.17
N LYS A 33 -16.45 -14.76 -3.34
CA LYS A 33 -16.63 -16.19 -3.69
C LYS A 33 -15.35 -16.89 -4.19
N LYS A 34 -14.16 -16.32 -3.95
CA LYS A 34 -12.88 -16.95 -4.27
C LYS A 34 -12.24 -17.47 -2.98
N SER A 35 -11.71 -18.68 -3.03
CA SER A 35 -10.84 -19.18 -1.98
C SER A 35 -9.44 -18.58 -2.11
N LEU A 36 -8.69 -18.57 -1.01
CA LEU A 36 -7.31 -18.08 -1.00
C LEU A 36 -6.42 -18.77 -2.06
N PRO A 37 -6.46 -20.11 -2.26
CA PRO A 37 -5.67 -20.76 -3.32
C PRO A 37 -6.02 -20.27 -4.73
N VAL A 38 -7.30 -20.01 -5.01
CA VAL A 38 -7.76 -19.48 -6.31
C VAL A 38 -7.28 -18.04 -6.51
N ALA A 39 -7.28 -17.23 -5.45
CA ALA A 39 -6.78 -15.86 -5.48
C ALA A 39 -5.26 -15.83 -5.75
N ILE A 40 -4.49 -16.66 -5.06
CA ILE A 40 -3.03 -16.75 -5.23
C ILE A 40 -2.66 -17.22 -6.64
N LYS A 41 -3.36 -18.24 -7.18
CA LYS A 41 -3.09 -18.75 -8.53
C LYS A 41 -3.28 -17.68 -9.61
N LYS A 42 -4.18 -16.71 -9.39
CA LYS A 42 -4.46 -15.60 -10.30
C LYS A 42 -3.73 -14.31 -9.92
N TYR A 43 -2.92 -14.32 -8.87
CA TYR A 43 -2.19 -13.15 -8.43
C TYR A 43 -1.07 -12.87 -9.44
N VAL A 44 -1.25 -11.78 -10.19
CA VAL A 44 -0.17 -11.18 -10.97
C VAL A 44 0.47 -10.15 -10.06
N CYS A 45 1.74 -10.36 -9.72
CA CYS A 45 2.50 -9.37 -8.97
C CYS A 45 2.69 -8.13 -9.86
N LYS A 46 1.75 -7.20 -9.80
CA LYS A 46 1.95 -5.85 -10.30
C LYS A 46 2.95 -5.17 -9.38
N LYS A 47 4.24 -5.36 -9.65
CA LYS A 47 5.30 -4.53 -9.06
C LYS A 47 5.23 -3.15 -9.71
N GLU A 48 4.19 -2.40 -9.37
CA GLU A 48 4.18 -0.97 -9.63
C GLU A 48 5.23 -0.36 -8.69
N LYS A 49 6.32 0.14 -9.26
CA LYS A 49 7.34 0.85 -8.51
C LYS A 49 6.68 2.11 -7.95
N LYS A 50 6.60 2.19 -6.61
CA LYS A 50 6.12 3.36 -5.90
C LYS A 50 7.31 4.08 -5.30
N VAL A 51 7.30 5.41 -5.41
CA VAL A 51 8.30 6.28 -4.81
C VAL A 51 7.67 6.90 -3.57
N ILE A 52 8.30 6.72 -2.42
CA ILE A 52 7.88 7.32 -1.16
C ILE A 52 8.86 8.43 -0.82
N ILE A 53 8.35 9.66 -0.72
CA ILE A 53 9.14 10.83 -0.32
C ILE A 53 8.70 11.22 1.07
N TYR A 54 9.66 11.41 1.98
CA TYR A 54 9.42 11.78 3.36
C TYR A 54 10.31 12.93 3.78
N ARG A 55 9.73 13.94 4.44
CA ARG A 55 10.46 15.04 5.06
C ARG A 55 9.76 15.48 6.34
N GLY A 56 10.31 15.11 7.49
CA GLY A 56 9.82 15.53 8.80
C GLY A 56 8.40 15.02 9.08
N ARG A 57 7.40 15.91 9.10
CA ARG A 57 5.99 15.50 9.34
C ARG A 57 5.21 15.22 8.05
N TYR A 58 5.84 15.39 6.89
CA TYR A 58 5.18 15.27 5.60
C TYR A 58 5.67 14.04 4.86
N PHE A 59 4.73 13.31 4.24
CA PHE A 59 5.03 12.19 3.37
C PHE A 59 4.10 12.22 2.16
N ALA A 60 4.61 11.69 1.05
CA ALA A 60 3.83 11.47 -0.15
C ALA A 60 4.25 10.16 -0.81
N ILE A 61 3.26 9.47 -1.38
CA ILE A 61 3.44 8.21 -2.09
C ILE A 61 3.02 8.48 -3.53
N PHE A 62 3.95 8.30 -4.47
CA PHE A 62 3.71 8.52 -5.89
C PHE A 62 3.88 7.21 -6.65
N ASN A 63 3.09 7.04 -7.70
CA ASN A 63 3.45 6.06 -8.73
C ASN A 63 4.66 6.60 -9.52
N PHE A 64 5.53 5.72 -10.04
CA PHE A 64 6.75 6.16 -10.75
C PHE A 64 6.48 7.18 -11.86
N LEU A 65 5.39 6.99 -12.62
CA LEU A 65 5.04 7.89 -13.73
C LEU A 65 4.56 9.27 -13.24
N GLU A 66 3.87 9.32 -12.10
CA GLU A 66 3.47 10.59 -11.45
C GLU A 66 4.70 11.30 -10.89
N PHE A 67 5.64 10.54 -10.33
CA PHE A 67 6.90 11.08 -9.83
C PHE A 67 7.73 11.74 -10.93
N ILE A 68 7.85 11.12 -12.11
CA ILE A 68 8.56 11.71 -13.26
C ILE A 68 7.89 13.02 -13.74
N LYS A 69 6.56 13.07 -13.78
CA LYS A 69 5.83 14.30 -14.14
C LYS A 69 6.03 15.41 -13.11
N LEU A 70 6.09 15.07 -11.83
CA LEU A 70 6.37 16.02 -10.76
C LEU A 70 7.81 16.52 -10.84
N TYR A 71 8.76 15.61 -11.05
CA TYR A 71 10.17 15.91 -11.26
C TYR A 71 10.39 16.90 -12.42
N SER A 72 9.75 16.67 -13.57
CA SER A 72 9.88 17.57 -14.73
C SER A 72 9.29 18.96 -14.50
N SER A 73 8.46 19.13 -13.48
CA SER A 73 7.84 20.40 -13.11
C SER A 73 8.64 21.17 -12.04
N CYS A 74 9.69 20.55 -11.48
CA CYS A 74 10.55 21.16 -10.46
C CYS A 74 11.67 22.01 -11.07
N SER A 75 12.22 22.95 -10.29
CA SER A 75 13.42 23.71 -10.67
C SER A 75 14.68 22.82 -10.69
N GLU A 76 15.71 23.23 -11.42
CA GLU A 76 16.98 22.50 -11.56
C GLU A 76 17.63 22.17 -10.21
N GLU A 77 17.53 23.08 -9.22
CA GLU A 77 18.02 22.86 -7.86
C GLU A 77 17.35 21.65 -7.19
N ILE A 78 16.03 21.53 -7.33
CA ILE A 78 15.25 20.43 -6.72
C ILE A 78 15.46 19.14 -7.51
N GLN A 79 15.61 19.22 -8.82
CA GLN A 79 15.95 18.09 -9.68
C GLN A 79 17.29 17.45 -9.27
N SER A 80 18.32 18.27 -9.03
CA SER A 80 19.64 17.77 -8.57
C SER A 80 19.58 17.01 -7.23
N LEU A 81 18.64 17.36 -6.36
CA LEU A 81 18.40 16.66 -5.09
C LEU A 81 17.62 15.36 -5.27
N LEU A 82 16.85 15.23 -6.35
CA LEU A 82 16.01 14.07 -6.68
C LEU A 82 16.74 13.07 -7.59
N ASP A 83 17.77 13.49 -8.31
CA ASP A 83 18.59 12.63 -9.19
C ASP A 83 19.08 11.34 -8.53
N PRO A 84 19.60 11.36 -7.27
CA PRO A 84 20.02 10.13 -6.60
C PRO A 84 18.87 9.13 -6.37
N ILE A 85 17.63 9.62 -6.25
CA ILE A 85 16.44 8.79 -6.05
C ILE A 85 16.05 8.11 -7.37
N LEU A 86 16.21 8.79 -8.51
CA LEU A 86 15.98 8.22 -9.83
C LEU A 86 17.05 7.18 -10.21
N ALA A 87 18.31 7.39 -9.81
CA ALA A 87 19.40 6.45 -10.09
C ALA A 87 19.26 5.10 -9.33
N LEU A 88 18.46 5.07 -8.26
CA LEU A 88 18.24 3.90 -7.41
C LEU A 88 17.06 3.01 -7.87
N VAL A 89 16.24 3.49 -8.81
CA VAL A 89 15.00 2.84 -9.28
C VAL A 89 15.24 1.97 -10.49
#